data_AF-A0A0N0AYD8-F1
#
_entry.id   AF-A0A0N0AYD8-F1
#
_cell.length_a   1.000
_cell.length_b   1.000
_cell.length_c   1.000
_cell.angle_alpha   90.00
_cell.angle_beta   90.00
_cell.angle_gamma   90.00
#
_symmetry.space_group_name_H-M   'P 1'
#
loop_
_entity.id
_entity.type
_entity.pdbx_description
1 polymer ?
#
loop_
_entity_poly.entity_id
_entity_poly.type
_entity_poly.pdbx_seq_one_letter_code
_entity_poly.pdbx_strand_id
1 'polypeptide(L)'
;MAGVEFRPHDASVIADLLVKTGVSLVEVGMVSGPSSKDADLVLATHETVGPERSLTLVVVRDRRQVEEALDEALRLGVRNVMFSIPTSEEHAALKLASPSSKYLTTVARAAIEGAKERGFHVTFSGEDGARTPRERLVPYVTAGFAAGADRFRLAETVAYLSPWQMEEKIADLTAIDGAEIEIHSHNMLGMAVANSLAAVRAGARWISTTVGGIGERGGNAPLAELLTSLRVIHGDTRFDLTHLTELSEAALRGAGLGEAFQSGPTTPHAFAYELPGQLTHPEAYETLPAELVGNTRELRVRTRLTTPLVDWALDEEAAGLDTAAFTAWLTARQEASGAPLLDRDDIRKAAVDFRSL
;
A
#
# COMPACT_ATOMS: atom_id res chain seq x y z
N MET A 1 -11.91 0.03 -1.78
CA MET A 1 -12.19 -1.42 -1.82
C MET A 1 -13.64 -1.60 -1.42
N ALA A 2 -14.44 -2.32 -2.21
CA ALA A 2 -15.82 -2.63 -1.83
C ALA A 2 -15.89 -3.36 -0.48
N GLY A 3 -16.75 -2.90 0.43
CA GLY A 3 -16.96 -3.52 1.75
C GLY A 3 -15.98 -3.11 2.84
N VAL A 4 -15.02 -2.22 2.56
CA VAL A 4 -14.09 -1.68 3.55
C VAL A 4 -14.42 -0.20 3.79
N GLU A 5 -14.70 0.16 5.04
CA GLU A 5 -14.91 1.55 5.47
C GLU A 5 -14.11 1.82 6.74
N PHE A 6 -13.23 2.82 6.71
CA PHE A 6 -12.50 3.29 7.89
C PHE A 6 -13.32 4.33 8.65
N ARG A 7 -13.13 4.41 9.96
CA ARG A 7 -13.67 5.49 10.80
C ARG A 7 -12.63 6.58 11.01
N PRO A 8 -13.03 7.78 11.48
CA PRO A 8 -12.09 8.88 11.74
C PRO A 8 -10.90 8.49 12.62
N HIS A 9 -11.14 7.72 13.69
CA HIS A 9 -10.07 7.21 14.55
C HIS A 9 -9.07 6.31 13.78
N ASP A 10 -9.57 5.42 12.94
CA ASP A 10 -8.73 4.53 12.15
C ASP A 10 -7.88 5.35 11.15
N ALA A 11 -8.48 6.36 10.50
CA ALA A 11 -7.78 7.28 9.61
C ALA A 11 -6.67 8.07 10.32
N SER A 12 -6.91 8.59 11.52
CA SER A 12 -5.88 9.29 12.32
C SER A 12 -4.69 8.39 12.63
N VAL A 13 -4.93 7.19 13.17
CA VAL A 13 -3.85 6.25 13.52
C VAL A 13 -3.03 5.87 12.29
N ILE A 14 -3.69 5.53 11.18
CA ILE A 14 -3.03 5.14 9.93
C ILE A 14 -2.23 6.32 9.36
N ALA A 15 -2.79 7.54 9.36
CA ALA A 15 -2.12 8.73 8.84
C ALA A 15 -0.85 9.09 9.63
N ASP A 16 -0.90 9.03 10.96
CA ASP A 16 0.26 9.27 11.82
C ASP A 16 1.40 8.28 11.51
N LEU A 17 1.08 6.99 11.43
CA LEU A 17 2.06 5.94 11.12
C LEU A 17 2.62 6.06 9.69
N LEU A 18 1.81 6.40 8.70
CA LEU A 18 2.27 6.69 7.33
C LEU A 18 3.29 7.84 7.34
N VAL A 19 2.98 8.91 8.07
CA VAL A 19 3.85 10.07 8.20
C VAL A 19 5.16 9.75 8.91
N LYS A 20 5.12 9.00 10.02
CA LYS A 20 6.31 8.51 10.75
C LYS A 20 7.19 7.62 9.90
N THR A 21 6.59 6.77 9.06
CA THR A 21 7.29 5.94 8.07
C THR A 21 8.04 6.78 7.01
N GLY A 22 7.65 8.04 6.83
CA GLY A 22 8.24 8.97 5.87
C GLY A 22 7.42 9.16 4.59
N VAL A 23 6.14 8.74 4.57
CA VAL A 23 5.26 8.97 3.41
C VAL A 23 4.99 10.47 3.26
N SER A 24 5.20 10.99 2.05
CA SER A 24 5.12 12.43 1.78
C SER A 24 3.70 12.98 1.88
N LEU A 25 2.71 12.24 1.38
CA LEU A 25 1.33 12.70 1.22
C LEU A 25 0.35 11.56 1.50
N VAL A 26 -0.65 11.80 2.35
CA VAL A 26 -1.71 10.85 2.70
C VAL A 26 -2.97 11.21 1.91
N GLU A 27 -3.38 10.33 0.99
CA GLU A 27 -4.67 10.49 0.30
C GLU A 27 -5.81 10.03 1.21
N VAL A 28 -6.78 10.92 1.45
CA VAL A 28 -7.94 10.64 2.30
C VAL A 28 -9.21 11.28 1.76
N GLY A 29 -10.25 10.46 1.74
CA GLY A 29 -11.62 10.86 1.47
C GLY A 29 -11.89 11.31 0.04
N MET A 30 -13.18 11.43 -0.24
CA MET A 30 -13.71 11.93 -1.49
C MET A 30 -14.72 13.05 -1.23
N VAL A 31 -14.53 14.19 -1.89
CA VAL A 31 -15.44 15.32 -1.86
C VAL A 31 -16.13 15.45 -3.21
N SER A 32 -17.47 15.49 -3.18
CA SER A 32 -18.28 15.64 -4.39
C SER A 32 -19.24 16.83 -4.34
N GLY A 33 -19.26 17.55 -3.21
CA GLY A 33 -20.14 18.67 -2.92
C GLY A 33 -20.36 18.81 -1.41
N PRO A 34 -21.29 19.67 -0.97
CA PRO A 34 -21.62 19.88 0.43
C PRO A 34 -22.02 18.58 1.14
N SER A 35 -21.66 18.45 2.41
CA SER A 35 -22.02 17.29 3.26
C SER A 35 -21.48 15.96 2.70
N SER A 36 -20.27 15.98 2.13
CA SER A 36 -19.62 14.77 1.63
C SER A 36 -19.40 13.75 2.76
N LYS A 37 -19.70 12.47 2.50
CA LYS A 37 -19.66 11.38 3.50
C LYS A 37 -18.30 11.29 4.23
N ASP A 38 -17.22 11.58 3.52
CA ASP A 38 -15.85 11.42 4.03
C ASP A 38 -15.31 12.68 4.74
N ALA A 39 -16.13 13.71 4.95
CA ALA A 39 -15.70 14.96 5.59
C ALA A 39 -15.03 14.71 6.96
N ASP A 40 -15.59 13.83 7.79
CA ASP A 40 -15.02 13.52 9.10
C ASP A 40 -13.67 12.79 9.01
N LEU A 41 -13.44 12.00 7.95
CA LEU A 41 -12.15 11.34 7.70
C LEU A 41 -11.08 12.36 7.31
N VAL A 42 -11.45 13.32 6.46
CA VAL A 42 -10.58 14.42 6.03
C VAL A 42 -10.17 15.26 7.23
N LEU A 43 -11.14 15.70 8.05
CA LEU A 43 -10.88 16.53 9.24
C LEU A 43 -9.99 15.81 10.26
N ALA A 44 -10.29 14.55 10.59
CA ALA A 44 -9.49 13.78 11.54
C ALA A 44 -8.05 13.55 11.05
N THR A 45 -7.86 13.37 9.74
CA THR A 45 -6.52 13.28 9.15
C THR A 45 -5.78 14.62 9.21
N HIS A 46 -6.45 15.73 8.88
CA HIS A 46 -5.88 17.07 8.97
C HIS A 46 -5.46 17.43 10.39
N GLU A 47 -6.27 17.10 11.39
CA GLU A 47 -5.94 17.30 12.81
C GLU A 47 -4.67 16.53 13.23
N THR A 48 -4.44 15.37 12.62
CA THR A 48 -3.33 14.48 12.98
C THR A 48 -2.02 14.88 12.29
N VAL A 49 -2.04 15.10 10.98
CA VAL A 49 -0.82 15.27 10.17
C VAL A 49 -0.69 16.64 9.49
N GLY A 50 -1.72 17.49 9.63
CA GLY A 50 -1.83 18.77 8.95
C GLY A 50 -2.36 18.64 7.50
N PRO A 51 -3.10 19.65 7.00
CA PRO A 51 -3.70 19.60 5.68
C PRO A 51 -2.67 19.56 4.54
N GLU A 52 -1.48 20.13 4.75
CA GLU A 52 -0.39 20.15 3.76
C GLU A 52 0.15 18.74 3.43
N ARG A 53 0.03 17.79 4.36
CA ARG A 53 0.46 16.40 4.17
C ARG A 53 -0.67 15.48 3.76
N SER A 54 -1.81 16.04 3.38
CA SER A 54 -2.98 15.27 2.94
C SER A 54 -3.51 15.72 1.59
N LEU A 55 -4.14 14.80 0.87
CA LEU A 55 -4.73 15.01 -0.45
C LEU A 55 -6.14 14.42 -0.47
N THR A 56 -7.10 15.12 -1.06
CA THR A 56 -8.49 14.66 -1.14
C THR A 56 -8.94 14.54 -2.59
N LEU A 57 -9.65 13.45 -2.89
CA LEU A 57 -10.19 13.19 -4.21
C LEU A 57 -11.41 14.07 -4.48
N VAL A 58 -11.45 14.69 -5.66
CA VAL A 58 -12.62 15.38 -6.20
C VAL A 58 -13.08 14.64 -7.45
N VAL A 59 -14.33 14.16 -7.41
CA VAL A 59 -14.97 13.55 -8.58
C VAL A 59 -15.36 14.64 -9.56
N VAL A 60 -15.09 14.40 -10.85
CA VAL A 60 -15.46 15.30 -11.94
C VAL A 60 -16.63 14.71 -12.70
N ARG A 61 -17.82 15.32 -12.54
CA ARG A 61 -19.02 15.00 -13.36
C ARG A 61 -19.35 16.11 -14.33
N ASP A 62 -19.43 17.33 -13.82
CA ASP A 62 -19.67 18.55 -14.57
C ASP A 62 -19.07 19.75 -13.84
N ARG A 63 -19.10 20.91 -14.50
CA ARG A 63 -18.50 22.14 -13.96
C ARG A 63 -19.14 22.61 -12.65
N ARG A 64 -20.47 22.60 -12.55
CA ARG A 64 -21.17 23.11 -11.36
C ARG A 64 -20.85 22.24 -10.15
N GLN A 65 -20.87 20.93 -10.34
CA GLN A 65 -20.53 19.98 -9.28
C GLN A 65 -19.08 20.13 -8.83
N VAL A 66 -18.14 20.36 -9.75
CA VAL A 66 -16.74 20.61 -9.37
C VAL A 66 -16.60 21.90 -8.56
N GLU A 67 -17.28 22.98 -8.96
CA GLU A 67 -17.28 24.24 -8.19
C GLU A 67 -17.81 24.02 -6.75
N GLU A 68 -18.95 23.34 -6.60
CA GLU A 68 -19.52 22.99 -5.29
C GLU A 68 -18.58 22.10 -4.45
N ALA A 69 -17.89 21.15 -5.09
CA ALA A 69 -16.93 20.27 -4.41
C ALA A 69 -15.66 21.02 -3.97
N LEU A 70 -15.17 21.96 -4.77
CA LEU A 70 -14.01 22.78 -4.43
C LEU A 70 -14.33 23.76 -3.29
N ASP A 71 -15.53 24.33 -3.26
CA ASP A 71 -15.97 25.20 -2.17
C ASP A 71 -16.10 24.41 -0.86
N GLU A 72 -16.59 23.16 -0.92
CA GLU A 72 -16.60 22.27 0.25
C GLU A 72 -15.17 21.88 0.68
N ALA A 73 -14.28 21.55 -0.26
CA ALA A 73 -12.89 21.23 0.05
C ALA A 73 -12.19 22.41 0.76
N LEU A 74 -12.44 23.65 0.33
CA LEU A 74 -11.95 24.86 1.01
C LEU A 74 -12.50 24.96 2.43
N ARG A 75 -13.80 24.71 2.62
CA ARG A 75 -14.45 24.74 3.95
C ARG A 75 -13.83 23.71 4.90
N LEU A 76 -13.44 22.55 4.38
CA LEU A 76 -12.76 21.49 5.15
C LEU A 76 -11.27 21.77 5.38
N GLY A 77 -10.71 22.83 4.81
CA GLY A 77 -9.30 23.19 4.97
C GLY A 77 -8.35 22.39 4.08
N VAL A 78 -8.85 21.72 3.05
CA VAL A 78 -8.03 20.95 2.10
C VAL A 78 -7.06 21.88 1.37
N ARG A 79 -5.85 21.38 1.12
CA ARG A 79 -4.77 22.10 0.39
C ARG A 79 -4.39 21.43 -0.92
N ASN A 80 -4.43 20.10 -0.95
CA ASN A 80 -4.10 19.31 -2.13
C ASN A 80 -5.35 18.58 -2.63
N VAL A 81 -5.70 18.75 -3.90
CA VAL A 81 -6.83 18.06 -4.53
C VAL A 81 -6.34 17.13 -5.64
N MET A 82 -7.03 16.01 -5.81
CA MET A 82 -6.87 15.11 -6.95
C MET A 82 -8.16 15.07 -7.76
N PHE A 83 -8.10 15.34 -9.06
CA PHE A 83 -9.23 15.11 -9.95
C PHE A 83 -9.16 13.72 -10.59
N SER A 84 -10.20 12.90 -10.41
CA SER A 84 -10.34 11.65 -11.17
C SER A 84 -11.04 11.89 -12.49
N ILE A 85 -10.31 11.78 -13.61
CA ILE A 85 -10.84 12.03 -14.96
C ILE A 85 -10.47 10.88 -15.88
N PRO A 86 -11.43 10.24 -16.56
CA PRO A 86 -11.13 9.16 -17.51
C PRO A 86 -10.44 9.69 -18.75
N THR A 87 -9.44 8.95 -19.23
CA THR A 87 -8.76 9.26 -20.49
C THR A 87 -9.03 8.22 -21.58
N SER A 88 -9.42 6.99 -21.26
CA SER A 88 -9.81 6.01 -22.28
C SER A 88 -11.16 6.36 -22.88
N GLU A 89 -11.38 5.99 -24.15
CA GLU A 89 -12.64 6.28 -24.84
C GLU A 89 -13.83 5.60 -24.17
N GLU A 90 -13.67 4.35 -23.76
CA GLU A 90 -14.69 3.56 -23.08
C GLU A 90 -15.11 4.20 -21.76
N HIS A 91 -14.16 4.50 -20.87
CA HIS A 91 -14.49 5.12 -19.57
C HIS A 91 -15.04 6.53 -19.74
N ALA A 92 -14.52 7.31 -20.70
CA ALA A 92 -15.02 8.65 -20.98
C ALA A 92 -16.46 8.64 -21.49
N ALA A 93 -16.80 7.71 -22.38
CA ALA A 93 -18.17 7.52 -22.84
C ALA A 93 -19.11 7.10 -21.70
N LEU A 94 -18.66 6.22 -20.80
CA LEU A 94 -19.48 5.73 -19.69
C LEU A 94 -19.68 6.77 -18.58
N LYS A 95 -18.62 7.47 -18.17
CA LYS A 95 -18.67 8.37 -17.01
C LYS A 95 -19.04 9.81 -17.36
N LEU A 96 -18.68 10.27 -18.55
CA LEU A 96 -18.86 11.66 -18.98
C LEU A 96 -19.72 11.79 -20.25
N ALA A 97 -20.37 10.68 -20.66
CA ALA A 97 -21.24 10.63 -21.83
C ALA A 97 -20.58 11.12 -23.15
N SER A 98 -19.24 11.07 -23.23
CA SER A 98 -18.50 11.58 -24.39
C SER A 98 -17.12 10.92 -24.53
N PRO A 99 -16.83 10.24 -25.65
CA PRO A 99 -15.49 9.73 -25.93
C PRO A 99 -14.56 10.82 -26.49
N SER A 100 -15.01 12.06 -26.67
CA SER A 100 -14.22 13.10 -27.33
C SER A 100 -13.02 13.56 -26.50
N SER A 101 -11.80 13.34 -26.99
CA SER A 101 -10.57 13.82 -26.33
C SER A 101 -10.59 15.32 -26.11
N LYS A 102 -11.11 16.10 -27.06
CA LYS A 102 -11.22 17.57 -26.93
C LYS A 102 -12.13 17.95 -25.78
N TYR A 103 -13.26 17.26 -25.63
CA TYR A 103 -14.18 17.51 -24.52
C TYR A 103 -13.52 17.21 -23.17
N LEU A 104 -12.84 16.06 -23.04
CA LEU A 104 -12.14 15.69 -21.81
C LEU A 104 -11.05 16.68 -21.43
N THR A 105 -10.25 17.13 -22.41
CA THR A 105 -9.23 18.15 -22.19
C THR A 105 -9.87 19.45 -21.69
N THR A 106 -10.99 19.89 -22.28
CA THR A 106 -11.70 21.09 -21.81
C THR A 106 -12.22 20.93 -20.37
N VAL A 107 -12.80 19.78 -20.05
CA VAL A 107 -13.30 19.49 -18.69
C VAL A 107 -12.16 19.49 -17.68
N ALA A 108 -11.04 18.82 -17.98
CA ALA A 108 -9.88 18.78 -17.12
C ALA A 108 -9.28 20.17 -16.88
N ARG A 109 -9.08 20.95 -17.94
CA ARG A 109 -8.57 22.32 -17.83
C ARG A 109 -9.47 23.20 -16.97
N ALA A 110 -10.77 23.16 -17.19
CA ALA A 110 -11.72 23.96 -16.39
C ALA A 110 -11.70 23.58 -14.91
N ALA A 111 -11.59 22.29 -14.58
CA ALA A 111 -11.48 21.82 -13.19
C ALA A 111 -10.15 22.27 -12.56
N ILE A 112 -9.04 22.15 -13.29
CA ILE A 112 -7.71 22.59 -12.84
C ILE A 112 -7.70 24.10 -12.60
N GLU A 113 -8.09 24.90 -13.59
CA GLU A 113 -8.13 26.37 -13.51
C GLU A 113 -8.97 26.82 -12.30
N GLY A 114 -10.17 26.27 -12.14
CA GLY A 114 -11.05 26.60 -11.01
C GLY A 114 -10.48 26.22 -9.63
N ALA A 115 -9.66 25.17 -9.53
CA ALA A 115 -8.95 24.82 -8.30
C ALA A 115 -7.73 25.72 -8.06
N LYS A 116 -6.98 26.08 -9.12
CA LYS A 116 -5.84 27.00 -8.98
C LYS A 116 -6.27 28.41 -8.57
N GLU A 117 -7.40 28.89 -9.07
CA GLU A 117 -8.01 30.17 -8.63
C GLU A 117 -8.32 30.19 -7.13
N ARG A 118 -8.59 29.02 -6.54
CA ARG A 118 -8.85 28.83 -5.11
C ARG A 118 -7.58 28.55 -4.29
N GLY A 119 -6.41 28.49 -4.92
CA GLY A 119 -5.12 28.29 -4.27
C GLY A 119 -4.78 26.83 -3.92
N PHE A 120 -5.43 25.85 -4.54
CA PHE A 120 -5.10 24.45 -4.32
C PHE A 120 -3.80 24.04 -5.05
N HIS A 121 -3.11 23.06 -4.47
CA HIS A 121 -2.18 22.21 -5.21
C HIS A 121 -2.99 21.12 -5.93
N VAL A 122 -2.85 21.03 -7.24
CA VAL A 122 -3.72 20.26 -8.12
C VAL A 122 -2.98 19.10 -8.72
N THR A 123 -3.44 17.90 -8.39
CA THR A 123 -3.16 16.71 -9.20
C THR A 123 -4.37 16.38 -10.04
N PHE A 124 -4.17 15.97 -11.29
CA PHE A 124 -5.23 15.42 -12.13
C PHE A 124 -4.81 14.04 -12.62
N SER A 125 -5.77 13.14 -12.78
CA SER A 125 -5.48 11.77 -13.19
C SER A 125 -5.91 11.48 -14.62
N GLY A 126 -5.25 10.48 -15.21
CA GLY A 126 -5.77 9.75 -16.35
C GLY A 126 -6.29 8.41 -15.89
N GLU A 127 -7.55 8.37 -15.47
CA GLU A 127 -8.24 7.11 -15.17
C GLU A 127 -8.30 6.26 -16.44
N ASP A 128 -7.90 4.99 -16.30
CA ASP A 128 -7.71 4.04 -17.39
C ASP A 128 -6.62 4.47 -18.39
N GLY A 129 -5.65 5.26 -17.92
CA GLY A 129 -4.52 5.77 -18.69
C GLY A 129 -3.61 4.66 -19.25
N ALA A 130 -3.55 3.52 -18.57
CA ALA A 130 -2.81 2.35 -19.04
C ALA A 130 -3.29 1.82 -20.40
N ARG A 131 -4.61 1.88 -20.66
CA ARG A 131 -5.23 1.48 -21.94
C ARG A 131 -5.47 2.67 -22.89
N THR A 132 -5.12 3.88 -22.48
CA THR A 132 -5.29 5.08 -23.32
C THR A 132 -4.14 5.19 -24.34
N PRO A 133 -4.41 5.35 -25.65
CA PRO A 133 -3.36 5.56 -26.66
C PRO A 133 -2.53 6.82 -26.39
N ARG A 134 -1.26 6.78 -26.79
CA ARG A 134 -0.29 7.87 -26.60
C ARG A 134 -0.77 9.18 -27.22
N GLU A 135 -1.34 9.11 -28.42
CA GLU A 135 -1.83 10.23 -29.23
C GLU A 135 -2.98 10.98 -28.55
N ARG A 136 -3.65 10.31 -27.60
CA ARG A 136 -4.72 10.88 -26.79
C ARG A 136 -4.22 11.34 -25.43
N LEU A 137 -3.38 10.52 -24.78
CA LEU A 137 -2.91 10.76 -23.43
C LEU A 137 -1.93 11.94 -23.36
N VAL A 138 -0.91 11.99 -24.23
CA VAL A 138 0.12 13.03 -24.17
C VAL A 138 -0.48 14.43 -24.34
N PRO A 139 -1.32 14.72 -25.37
CA PRO A 139 -1.93 16.04 -25.50
C PRO A 139 -2.84 16.42 -24.32
N TYR A 140 -3.55 15.45 -23.74
CA TYR A 140 -4.37 15.66 -22.55
C TYR A 140 -3.51 16.09 -21.36
N VAL A 141 -2.40 15.40 -21.12
CA VAL A 141 -1.48 15.69 -20.01
C VAL A 141 -0.79 17.04 -20.22
N THR A 142 -0.28 17.31 -21.42
CA THR A 142 0.31 18.61 -21.78
C THR A 142 -0.67 19.75 -21.54
N ALA A 143 -1.94 19.59 -21.93
CA ALA A 143 -2.95 20.60 -21.72
C ALA A 143 -3.31 20.82 -20.25
N GLY A 144 -3.26 19.77 -19.41
CA GLY A 144 -3.46 19.89 -17.97
C GLY A 144 -2.34 20.67 -17.28
N PHE A 145 -1.08 20.38 -17.61
CA PHE A 145 0.05 21.18 -17.11
C PHE A 145 -0.01 22.63 -17.60
N ALA A 146 -0.40 22.87 -18.86
CA ALA A 146 -0.60 24.23 -19.40
C ALA A 146 -1.73 25.01 -18.71
N ALA A 147 -2.67 24.31 -18.07
CA ALA A 147 -3.72 24.91 -17.24
C ALA A 147 -3.29 25.14 -15.77
N GLY A 148 -2.05 24.78 -15.42
CA GLY A 148 -1.46 25.03 -14.10
C GLY A 148 -1.57 23.88 -13.11
N ALA A 149 -1.85 22.65 -13.57
CA ALA A 149 -1.75 21.48 -12.70
C ALA A 149 -0.31 21.27 -12.22
N ASP A 150 -0.17 20.84 -10.97
CA ASP A 150 1.14 20.63 -10.34
C ASP A 150 1.63 19.19 -10.53
N ARG A 151 0.71 18.22 -10.71
CA ARG A 151 1.05 16.80 -10.91
C ARG A 151 0.05 16.08 -11.80
N PHE A 152 0.51 15.09 -12.57
CA PHE A 152 -0.34 14.16 -13.30
C PHE A 152 -0.21 12.75 -12.75
N ARG A 153 -1.33 12.08 -12.46
CA ARG A 153 -1.38 10.66 -12.06
C ARG A 153 -1.83 9.76 -13.20
N LEU A 154 -0.95 8.91 -13.69
CA LEU A 154 -1.34 7.79 -14.54
C LEU A 154 -1.99 6.70 -13.67
N ALA A 155 -3.26 6.40 -13.89
CA ALA A 155 -3.95 5.32 -13.18
C ALA A 155 -4.08 4.09 -14.09
N GLU A 156 -3.48 2.98 -13.65
CA GLU A 156 -3.67 1.65 -14.22
C GLU A 156 -4.94 1.03 -13.66
N THR A 157 -6.09 1.65 -13.93
CA THR A 157 -7.40 1.31 -13.32
C THR A 157 -7.73 -0.18 -13.37
N VAL A 158 -7.30 -0.87 -14.43
CA VAL A 158 -7.24 -2.34 -14.48
C VAL A 158 -5.80 -2.74 -14.73
N ALA A 159 -5.30 -3.72 -13.96
CA ALA A 159 -3.96 -4.27 -14.16
C ALA A 159 -3.83 -4.80 -15.59
N TYR A 160 -2.92 -4.22 -16.37
CA TYR A 160 -2.87 -4.41 -17.82
C TYR A 160 -1.45 -4.37 -18.36
N LEU A 161 -0.57 -3.57 -17.77
CA LEU A 161 0.78 -3.34 -18.26
C LEU A 161 1.75 -4.29 -17.57
N SER A 162 2.68 -4.81 -18.36
CA SER A 162 3.95 -5.33 -17.83
C SER A 162 4.89 -4.17 -17.46
N PRO A 163 5.94 -4.44 -16.65
CA PRO A 163 6.88 -3.39 -16.25
C PRO A 163 7.55 -2.66 -17.42
N TRP A 164 7.88 -3.36 -18.51
CA TRP A 164 8.49 -2.77 -19.71
C TRP A 164 7.52 -1.84 -20.44
N GLN A 165 6.25 -2.24 -20.57
CA GLN A 165 5.22 -1.38 -21.17
C GLN A 165 4.90 -0.17 -20.28
N MET A 166 4.99 -0.34 -18.95
CA MET A 166 4.86 0.77 -18.01
C MET A 166 6.02 1.77 -18.18
N GLU A 167 7.26 1.29 -18.30
CA GLU A 167 8.44 2.12 -18.54
C GLU A 167 8.28 2.96 -19.81
N GLU A 168 7.89 2.35 -20.94
CA GLU A 168 7.63 3.04 -22.20
C GLU A 168 6.56 4.13 -22.07
N LYS A 169 5.43 3.78 -21.45
CA LYS A 169 4.29 4.70 -21.30
C LYS A 169 4.61 5.87 -20.38
N ILE A 170 5.38 5.65 -19.32
CA ILE A 170 5.81 6.73 -18.42
C ILE A 170 6.88 7.60 -19.09
N ALA A 171 7.80 7.02 -19.86
CA ALA A 171 8.82 7.77 -20.60
C ALA A 171 8.20 8.79 -21.58
N ASP A 172 7.09 8.43 -22.22
CA ASP A 172 6.32 9.35 -23.07
C ASP A 172 5.77 10.56 -22.30
N LEU A 173 5.38 10.36 -21.04
CA LEU A 173 4.82 11.41 -20.18
C LEU A 173 5.90 12.28 -19.55
N THR A 174 7.01 11.68 -19.13
CA THR A 174 8.15 12.41 -18.54
C THR A 174 8.94 13.21 -19.57
N ALA A 175 8.74 12.93 -20.88
CA ALA A 175 9.23 13.78 -21.97
C ALA A 175 8.50 15.13 -22.09
N ILE A 176 7.36 15.31 -21.41
CA ILE A 176 6.68 16.61 -21.32
C ILE A 176 7.49 17.50 -20.37
N ASP A 177 7.96 18.66 -20.87
CA ASP A 177 8.83 19.56 -20.11
C ASP A 177 8.18 20.00 -18.79
N GLY A 178 8.94 19.88 -17.70
CA GLY A 178 8.51 20.20 -16.34
C GLY A 178 7.47 19.24 -15.73
N ALA A 179 7.10 18.14 -16.39
CA ALA A 179 6.05 17.27 -15.88
C ALA A 179 6.41 16.54 -14.56
N GLU A 180 5.52 16.65 -13.58
CA GLU A 180 5.51 15.84 -12.36
C GLU A 180 4.60 14.64 -12.56
N ILE A 181 5.17 13.45 -12.72
CA ILE A 181 4.42 12.23 -13.00
C ILE A 181 4.32 11.34 -11.76
N GLU A 182 3.09 10.94 -11.47
CA GLU A 182 2.71 9.95 -10.47
C GLU A 182 2.19 8.67 -11.14
N ILE A 183 2.59 7.51 -10.62
CA ILE A 183 2.03 6.22 -11.01
C ILE A 183 1.07 5.67 -9.95
N HIS A 184 -0.07 5.16 -10.37
CA HIS A 184 -1.01 4.42 -9.55
C HIS A 184 -1.31 3.06 -10.20
N SER A 185 -0.69 2.00 -9.67
CA SER A 185 -0.81 0.64 -10.20
C SER A 185 -1.71 -0.26 -9.36
N HIS A 186 -2.61 -0.98 -10.06
CA HIS A 186 -3.43 -2.04 -9.49
C HIS A 186 -2.71 -3.40 -9.54
N ASN A 187 -2.97 -4.26 -8.55
CA ASN A 187 -2.17 -5.47 -8.32
C ASN A 187 -2.81 -6.77 -8.78
N MET A 188 -3.83 -6.73 -9.64
CA MET A 188 -4.54 -7.97 -10.01
C MET A 188 -3.70 -9.02 -10.73
N LEU A 189 -2.59 -8.62 -11.36
CA LEU A 189 -1.63 -9.52 -11.98
C LEU A 189 -0.37 -9.74 -11.12
N GLY A 190 -0.34 -9.23 -9.88
CA GLY A 190 0.83 -9.31 -9.00
C GLY A 190 2.02 -8.43 -9.41
N MET A 191 1.82 -7.46 -10.31
CA MET A 191 2.90 -6.65 -10.90
C MET A 191 2.95 -5.20 -10.40
N ALA A 192 2.10 -4.79 -9.44
CA ALA A 192 1.97 -3.36 -9.12
C ALA A 192 3.25 -2.73 -8.56
N VAL A 193 4.01 -3.45 -7.73
CA VAL A 193 5.32 -2.98 -7.23
C VAL A 193 6.32 -2.87 -8.39
N ALA A 194 6.41 -3.90 -9.24
CA ALA A 194 7.33 -3.91 -10.38
C ALA A 194 7.02 -2.79 -11.38
N ASN A 195 5.74 -2.57 -11.70
CA ASN A 195 5.28 -1.46 -12.54
C ASN A 195 5.62 -0.10 -11.91
N SER A 196 5.46 0.04 -10.59
CA SER A 196 5.81 1.27 -9.87
C SER A 196 7.31 1.58 -9.95
N LEU A 197 8.17 0.57 -9.77
CA LEU A 197 9.62 0.72 -9.91
C LEU A 197 10.05 1.02 -11.35
N ALA A 198 9.40 0.39 -12.33
CA ALA A 198 9.63 0.68 -13.75
C ALA A 198 9.24 2.13 -14.12
N ALA A 199 8.12 2.63 -13.58
CA ALA A 199 7.73 4.02 -13.73
C ALA A 199 8.77 4.98 -13.14
N VAL A 200 9.29 4.70 -11.94
CA VAL A 200 10.37 5.51 -11.33
C VAL A 200 11.61 5.52 -12.22
N ARG A 201 11.99 4.36 -12.75
CA ARG A 201 13.11 4.25 -13.70
C ARG A 201 12.89 5.08 -14.97
N ALA A 202 11.65 5.20 -15.45
CA ALA A 202 11.27 6.07 -16.56
C ALA A 202 11.14 7.56 -16.19
N GLY A 203 11.39 7.94 -14.94
CA GLY A 203 11.41 9.33 -14.47
C GLY A 203 10.16 9.76 -13.69
N ALA A 204 9.22 8.86 -13.38
CA ALA A 204 8.14 9.20 -12.44
C ALA A 204 8.74 9.54 -11.06
N ARG A 205 8.19 10.56 -10.41
CA ARG A 205 8.68 11.07 -9.12
C ARG A 205 7.77 10.73 -7.95
N TRP A 206 6.58 10.24 -8.24
CA TRP A 206 5.55 9.89 -7.26
C TRP A 206 4.99 8.50 -7.52
N ILE A 207 4.74 7.76 -6.45
CA ILE A 207 4.07 6.46 -6.48
C ILE A 207 2.89 6.51 -5.52
N SER A 208 1.70 6.17 -6.01
CA SER A 208 0.57 5.79 -5.18
C SER A 208 0.75 4.37 -4.66
N THR A 209 0.50 4.15 -3.38
CA THR A 209 0.60 2.84 -2.73
C THR A 209 -0.40 2.77 -1.59
N THR A 210 -0.69 1.57 -1.09
CA THR A 210 -1.62 1.39 0.04
C THR A 210 -1.07 0.39 1.05
N VAL A 211 -1.47 0.56 2.31
CA VAL A 211 -1.11 -0.37 3.38
C VAL A 211 -1.76 -1.72 3.11
N GLY A 212 -0.97 -2.81 3.20
CA GLY A 212 -1.41 -4.17 2.86
C GLY A 212 -1.89 -4.36 1.43
N GLY A 213 -1.64 -3.39 0.52
CA GLY A 213 -2.17 -3.44 -0.84
C GLY A 213 -3.70 -3.26 -0.91
N ILE A 214 -4.35 -2.83 0.18
CA ILE A 214 -5.81 -2.62 0.21
C ILE A 214 -6.21 -1.66 -0.92
N GLY A 215 -7.18 -2.05 -1.74
CA GLY A 215 -7.60 -1.30 -2.92
C GLY A 215 -8.71 -2.03 -3.67
N GLU A 216 -9.16 -1.47 -4.80
CA GLU A 216 -10.21 -2.11 -5.59
C GLU A 216 -9.77 -3.49 -6.14
N ARG A 217 -10.69 -4.47 -6.14
CA ARG A 217 -10.49 -5.85 -6.63
C ARG A 217 -9.29 -6.54 -5.96
N GLY A 218 -8.20 -6.72 -6.70
CA GLY A 218 -6.93 -7.32 -6.24
C GLY A 218 -6.00 -6.35 -5.53
N GLY A 219 -6.46 -5.13 -5.26
CA GLY A 219 -5.68 -4.16 -4.53
C GLY A 219 -4.78 -3.29 -5.41
N ASN A 220 -3.91 -2.56 -4.73
CA ASN A 220 -2.93 -1.62 -5.29
C ASN A 220 -1.51 -2.09 -4.94
N ALA A 221 -0.49 -1.34 -5.39
CA ALA A 221 0.89 -1.57 -4.94
C ALA A 221 0.98 -1.52 -3.40
N PRO A 222 1.35 -2.62 -2.71
CA PRO A 222 1.48 -2.64 -1.25
C PRO A 222 2.71 -1.87 -0.75
N LEU A 223 2.48 -1.00 0.23
CA LEU A 223 3.49 -0.06 0.75
C LEU A 223 4.72 -0.77 1.30
N ALA A 224 4.53 -1.81 2.11
CA ALA A 224 5.65 -2.48 2.77
C ALA A 224 6.58 -3.16 1.75
N GLU A 225 6.02 -3.84 0.76
CA GLU A 225 6.79 -4.50 -0.31
C GLU A 225 7.49 -3.48 -1.21
N LEU A 226 6.84 -2.35 -1.51
CA LEU A 226 7.46 -1.25 -2.25
C LEU A 226 8.64 -0.64 -1.49
N LEU A 227 8.46 -0.28 -0.22
CA LEU A 227 9.51 0.38 0.57
C LEU A 227 10.68 -0.55 0.88
N THR A 228 10.41 -1.83 1.15
CA THR A 228 11.48 -2.83 1.30
C THR A 228 12.22 -3.09 -0.02
N SER A 229 11.53 -3.07 -1.15
CA SER A 229 12.19 -3.15 -2.47
C SER A 229 13.12 -1.94 -2.71
N LEU A 230 12.66 -0.72 -2.39
CA LEU A 230 13.49 0.48 -2.46
C LEU A 230 14.72 0.39 -1.53
N ARG A 231 14.54 -0.13 -0.31
CA ARG A 231 15.63 -0.36 0.64
C ARG A 231 16.66 -1.36 0.12
N VAL A 232 16.21 -2.53 -0.32
CA VAL A 232 17.10 -3.66 -0.64
C VAL A 232 17.74 -3.50 -2.02
N ILE A 233 16.95 -3.12 -3.03
CA ILE A 233 17.41 -3.06 -4.42
C ILE A 233 18.11 -1.72 -4.71
N HIS A 234 17.60 -0.63 -4.15
CA HIS A 234 18.07 0.72 -4.46
C HIS A 234 18.84 1.40 -3.32
N GLY A 235 18.96 0.76 -2.16
CA GLY A 235 19.67 1.33 -1.01
C GLY A 235 18.99 2.57 -0.42
N ASP A 236 17.69 2.77 -0.65
CA ASP A 236 16.98 3.96 -0.17
C ASP A 236 16.70 3.88 1.34
N THR A 237 17.40 4.71 2.11
CA THR A 237 17.32 4.75 3.57
C THR A 237 16.48 5.93 4.10
N ARG A 238 15.73 6.64 3.24
CA ARG A 238 14.96 7.83 3.67
C ARG A 238 13.73 7.50 4.52
N PHE A 239 13.23 6.27 4.41
CA PHE A 239 12.02 5.82 5.10
C PHE A 239 12.35 5.07 6.40
N ASP A 240 11.61 5.35 7.46
CA ASP A 240 11.66 4.57 8.68
C ASP A 240 10.74 3.36 8.57
N LEU A 241 11.33 2.21 8.31
CA LEU A 241 10.58 0.99 8.05
C LEU A 241 10.11 0.30 9.34
N THR A 242 10.56 0.76 10.52
CA THR A 242 10.25 0.11 11.81
C THR A 242 8.77 0.18 12.18
N HIS A 243 8.00 1.06 11.54
CA HIS A 243 6.56 1.21 11.73
C HIS A 243 5.70 0.33 10.82
N LEU A 244 6.29 -0.39 9.85
CA LEU A 244 5.50 -1.05 8.79
C LEU A 244 4.58 -2.16 9.32
N THR A 245 5.05 -3.00 10.24
CA THR A 245 4.21 -4.06 10.81
C THR A 245 3.02 -3.48 11.58
N GLU A 246 3.26 -2.53 12.50
CA GLU A 246 2.21 -1.84 13.26
C GLU A 246 1.18 -1.18 12.32
N LEU A 247 1.66 -0.51 11.27
CA LEU A 247 0.84 0.12 10.25
C LEU A 247 -0.05 -0.88 9.51
N SER A 248 0.53 -2.00 9.05
CA SER A 248 -0.21 -3.08 8.40
C SER A 248 -1.30 -3.64 9.30
N GLU A 249 -0.99 -3.91 10.57
CA GLU A 249 -1.97 -4.40 11.52
C GLU A 249 -3.09 -3.39 11.81
N ALA A 250 -2.74 -2.11 11.99
CA ALA A 250 -3.73 -1.04 12.22
C ALA A 250 -4.70 -0.93 11.03
N ALA A 251 -4.17 -0.99 9.80
CA ALA A 251 -4.99 -0.95 8.59
C ALA A 251 -5.88 -2.20 8.45
N LEU A 252 -5.36 -3.41 8.69
CA LEU A 252 -6.15 -4.65 8.61
C LEU A 252 -7.26 -4.69 9.66
N ARG A 253 -6.97 -4.24 10.89
CA ARG A 253 -7.98 -4.09 11.96
C ARG A 253 -9.04 -3.07 11.58
N GLY A 254 -8.63 -1.88 11.14
CA GLY A 254 -9.55 -0.82 10.71
C GLY A 254 -10.41 -1.23 9.51
N ALA A 255 -9.87 -2.05 8.62
CA ALA A 255 -10.57 -2.56 7.44
C ALA A 255 -11.51 -3.74 7.74
N GLY A 256 -11.48 -4.30 8.96
CA GLY A 256 -12.24 -5.50 9.31
C GLY A 256 -11.78 -6.77 8.56
N LEU A 257 -10.55 -6.77 8.03
CA LEU A 257 -9.98 -7.92 7.31
C LEU A 257 -9.36 -8.96 8.24
N GLY A 258 -9.22 -8.65 9.53
CA GLY A 258 -8.83 -9.60 10.58
C GLY A 258 -7.50 -10.30 10.28
N GLU A 259 -7.51 -11.64 10.34
CA GLU A 259 -6.36 -12.52 10.09
C GLU A 259 -6.30 -13.02 8.64
N ALA A 260 -6.94 -12.34 7.69
CA ALA A 260 -6.81 -12.69 6.28
C ALA A 260 -5.33 -12.75 5.89
N PHE A 261 -4.91 -13.85 5.27
CA PHE A 261 -3.54 -14.00 4.80
C PHE A 261 -3.16 -12.83 3.90
N GLN A 262 -2.03 -12.21 4.20
CA GLN A 262 -1.36 -11.23 3.35
C GLN A 262 0.00 -11.79 2.96
N SER A 263 0.49 -11.44 1.77
CA SER A 263 1.91 -11.62 1.43
C SER A 263 2.74 -10.48 2.00
N GLY A 264 4.06 -10.62 1.92
CA GLY A 264 4.97 -9.51 2.16
C GLY A 264 5.58 -9.46 3.56
N PRO A 265 6.46 -8.47 3.79
CA PRO A 265 7.41 -8.47 4.90
C PRO A 265 6.77 -8.19 6.26
N THR A 266 5.57 -7.61 6.32
CA THR A 266 4.89 -7.28 7.58
C THR A 266 4.06 -8.43 8.14
N THR A 267 4.08 -9.59 7.47
CA THR A 267 3.25 -10.72 7.89
C THR A 267 3.98 -11.54 8.94
N PRO A 268 3.27 -12.17 9.90
CA PRO A 268 3.91 -13.07 10.85
C PRO A 268 4.63 -14.24 10.17
N HIS A 269 4.18 -14.64 8.97
CA HIS A 269 4.78 -15.73 8.21
C HIS A 269 6.09 -15.34 7.49
N ALA A 270 6.38 -14.05 7.31
CA ALA A 270 7.58 -13.59 6.58
C ALA A 270 8.89 -13.96 7.28
N PHE A 271 8.86 -14.06 8.62
CA PHE A 271 10.02 -14.35 9.47
C PHE A 271 9.76 -15.54 10.40
N ALA A 272 8.89 -16.44 9.95
CA ALA A 272 8.56 -17.67 10.67
C ALA A 272 9.32 -18.85 10.07
N TYR A 273 9.93 -19.65 10.94
CA TYR A 273 10.79 -20.76 10.52
C TYR A 273 10.49 -22.04 11.28
N GLU A 274 10.86 -23.17 10.69
CA GLU A 274 10.70 -24.51 11.28
C GLU A 274 12.04 -25.14 11.66
N LEU A 275 13.17 -24.53 11.28
CA LEU A 275 14.51 -25.08 11.47
C LEU A 275 15.38 -24.12 12.30
N PRO A 276 16.11 -24.61 13.31
CA PRO A 276 17.02 -23.80 14.13
C PRO A 276 18.04 -23.01 13.31
N GLY A 277 18.56 -23.61 12.22
CA GLY A 277 19.54 -22.97 11.36
C GLY A 277 19.04 -21.65 10.77
N GLN A 278 17.75 -21.55 10.46
CA GLN A 278 17.15 -20.33 9.93
C GLN A 278 17.03 -19.24 11.00
N LEU A 279 16.81 -19.65 12.26
CA LEU A 279 16.68 -18.75 13.41
C LEU A 279 18.03 -18.30 13.98
N THR A 280 19.08 -19.10 13.79
CA THR A 280 20.45 -18.83 14.28
C THR A 280 21.35 -18.18 13.24
N HIS A 281 21.09 -18.41 11.96
CA HIS A 281 21.80 -17.81 10.83
C HIS A 281 20.83 -17.10 9.88
N PRO A 282 20.08 -16.08 10.35
CA PRO A 282 19.05 -15.41 9.57
C PRO A 282 19.62 -14.78 8.29
N GLU A 283 20.86 -14.32 8.28
CA GLU A 283 21.53 -13.73 7.12
C GLU A 283 21.59 -14.64 5.89
N ALA A 284 21.49 -15.96 6.07
CA ALA A 284 21.47 -16.92 4.98
C ALA A 284 20.08 -17.13 4.37
N TYR A 285 19.02 -16.68 5.04
CA TYR A 285 17.62 -16.99 4.71
C TYR A 285 16.71 -15.76 4.64
N GLU A 286 17.13 -14.62 5.17
CA GLU A 286 16.37 -13.37 5.21
C GLU A 286 16.86 -12.39 4.13
N THR A 287 15.94 -11.93 3.27
CA THR A 287 16.20 -10.82 2.34
C THR A 287 16.54 -9.52 3.10
N LEU A 288 15.96 -9.36 4.29
CA LEU A 288 16.17 -8.23 5.20
C LEU A 288 15.88 -8.69 6.65
N PRO A 289 16.52 -8.11 7.66
CA PRO A 289 16.24 -8.46 9.06
C PRO A 289 14.79 -8.12 9.46
N ALA A 290 14.13 -9.01 10.22
CA ALA A 290 12.76 -8.81 10.68
C ALA A 290 12.54 -7.45 11.39
N GLU A 291 13.48 -7.04 12.24
CA GLU A 291 13.39 -5.81 13.03
C GLU A 291 13.41 -4.56 12.15
N LEU A 292 13.96 -4.67 10.93
CA LEU A 292 14.00 -3.56 9.99
C LEU A 292 12.60 -3.07 9.62
N VAL A 293 11.62 -3.98 9.57
CA VAL A 293 10.22 -3.67 9.24
C VAL A 293 9.32 -3.63 10.48
N GLY A 294 9.90 -3.65 11.69
CA GLY A 294 9.16 -3.74 12.94
C GLY A 294 8.51 -5.10 13.17
N ASN A 295 9.05 -6.17 12.58
CA ASN A 295 8.57 -7.54 12.75
C ASN A 295 9.57 -8.34 13.62
N THR A 296 9.19 -9.56 14.00
CA THR A 296 9.99 -10.44 14.84
C THR A 296 10.14 -11.82 14.21
N ARG A 297 11.30 -12.45 14.43
CA ARG A 297 11.51 -13.86 14.05
C ARG A 297 10.85 -14.79 15.05
N GLU A 298 10.21 -15.85 14.56
CA GLU A 298 9.51 -16.81 15.40
C GLU A 298 9.72 -18.25 14.92
N LEU A 299 9.84 -19.18 15.87
CA LEU A 299 9.68 -20.60 15.55
C LEU A 299 8.18 -20.88 15.33
N ARG A 300 7.83 -21.53 14.23
CA ARG A 300 6.46 -21.96 13.94
C ARG A 300 6.47 -23.36 13.36
N VAL A 301 6.39 -24.39 14.21
CA VAL A 301 6.49 -25.80 13.81
C VAL A 301 5.22 -26.56 14.12
N ARG A 302 4.79 -27.46 13.22
CA ARG A 302 3.69 -28.40 13.48
C ARG A 302 4.16 -29.84 13.67
N THR A 303 4.84 -30.39 12.66
CA THR A 303 5.16 -31.82 12.62
C THR A 303 6.64 -32.11 12.48
N ARG A 304 7.46 -31.13 12.08
CA ARG A 304 8.91 -31.30 11.88
C ARG A 304 9.69 -31.16 13.19
N LEU A 305 9.29 -31.93 14.20
CA LEU A 305 9.97 -31.97 15.48
C LEU A 305 11.20 -32.88 15.36
N THR A 306 12.38 -32.31 15.54
CA THR A 306 13.65 -33.05 15.53
C THR A 306 14.39 -32.78 16.83
N THR A 307 15.22 -33.71 17.28
CA THR A 307 16.03 -33.50 18.49
C THR A 307 16.84 -32.21 18.44
N PRO A 308 17.53 -31.86 17.32
CA PRO A 308 18.23 -30.57 17.24
C PRO A 308 17.32 -29.35 17.37
N LEU A 309 16.08 -29.43 16.87
CA LEU A 309 15.10 -28.35 17.05
C LEU A 309 14.69 -28.21 18.52
N VAL A 310 14.42 -29.33 19.18
CA VAL A 310 14.05 -29.37 20.59
C VAL A 310 15.21 -28.90 21.47
N ASP A 311 16.43 -29.36 21.22
CA ASP A 311 17.63 -28.91 21.93
C ASP A 311 17.80 -27.39 21.79
N TRP A 312 17.66 -26.85 20.58
CA TRP A 312 17.71 -25.40 20.35
C TRP A 312 16.58 -24.65 21.06
N ALA A 313 15.36 -25.18 21.01
CA ALA A 313 14.20 -24.54 21.62
C ALA A 313 14.32 -24.47 23.15
N LEU A 314 14.80 -25.54 23.77
CA LEU A 314 14.98 -25.64 25.22
C LEU A 314 16.24 -24.90 25.71
N ASP A 315 17.32 -24.88 24.92
CA ASP A 315 18.57 -24.22 25.29
C ASP A 315 19.08 -24.74 26.66
N GLU A 316 19.38 -23.87 27.62
CA GLU A 316 19.77 -24.28 28.98
C GLU A 316 18.70 -25.15 29.70
N GLU A 317 17.42 -25.02 29.33
CA GLU A 317 16.34 -25.81 29.92
C GLU A 317 16.39 -27.29 29.53
N ALA A 318 17.18 -27.67 28.52
CA ALA A 318 17.40 -29.06 28.14
C ALA A 318 18.19 -29.85 29.20
N ALA A 319 18.86 -29.18 30.13
CA ALA A 319 19.71 -29.81 31.13
C ALA A 319 18.94 -30.89 31.93
N GLY A 320 19.47 -32.12 31.93
CA GLY A 320 18.87 -33.26 32.64
C GLY A 320 17.60 -33.84 31.99
N LEU A 321 17.20 -33.36 30.81
CA LEU A 321 16.11 -33.94 30.02
C LEU A 321 16.69 -34.92 28.99
N ASP A 322 16.09 -36.10 28.83
CA ASP A 322 16.34 -36.92 27.65
C ASP A 322 15.59 -36.30 26.47
N THR A 323 16.28 -35.47 25.70
CA THR A 323 15.67 -34.70 24.61
C THR A 323 15.23 -35.59 23.44
N ALA A 324 15.84 -36.77 23.25
CA ALA A 324 15.39 -37.74 22.26
C ALA A 324 14.05 -38.37 22.66
N ALA A 325 13.93 -38.81 23.92
CA ALA A 325 12.67 -39.33 24.47
C ALA A 325 11.57 -38.25 24.48
N PHE A 326 11.90 -37.03 24.90
CA PHE A 326 10.97 -35.90 24.86
C PHE A 326 10.52 -35.58 23.44
N THR A 327 11.43 -35.57 22.45
CA THR A 327 11.08 -35.31 21.04
C THR A 327 10.11 -36.37 20.52
N ALA A 328 10.35 -37.65 20.79
CA ALA A 328 9.45 -38.72 20.40
C ALA A 328 8.07 -38.58 21.06
N TRP A 329 8.04 -38.26 22.36
CA TRP A 329 6.81 -38.01 23.10
C TRP A 329 6.02 -36.82 22.55
N LEU A 330 6.70 -35.68 22.29
CA LEU A 330 6.08 -34.47 21.77
C LEU A 330 5.52 -34.71 20.36
N THR A 331 6.23 -35.49 19.53
CA THR A 331 5.77 -35.88 18.20
C THR A 331 4.47 -36.69 18.28
N ALA A 332 4.42 -37.71 19.14
CA ALA A 332 3.20 -38.49 19.35
C ALA A 332 2.05 -37.63 19.91
N ARG A 333 2.34 -36.70 20.83
CA ARG A 333 1.36 -35.73 21.36
C ARG A 333 0.80 -34.83 20.25
N GLN A 334 1.65 -34.32 19.36
CA GLN A 334 1.22 -33.52 18.20
C GLN A 334 0.31 -34.34 17.28
N GLU A 335 0.68 -35.57 16.94
CA GLU A 335 -0.15 -36.46 16.09
C GLU A 335 -1.52 -36.73 16.71
N ALA A 336 -1.58 -36.98 18.02
CA ALA A 336 -2.82 -37.24 18.74
C ALA A 336 -3.72 -36.00 18.88
N SER A 337 -3.15 -34.79 18.83
CA SER A 337 -3.86 -33.52 19.04
C SER A 337 -4.18 -32.76 17.74
N GLY A 338 -3.93 -33.36 16.57
CA GLY A 338 -4.18 -32.72 15.27
C GLY A 338 -3.11 -31.72 14.85
N ALA A 339 -1.91 -31.85 15.42
CA ALA A 339 -0.72 -31.06 15.13
C ALA A 339 -0.93 -29.54 15.18
N PRO A 340 -1.34 -28.97 16.34
CA PRO A 340 -1.43 -27.53 16.52
C PRO A 340 -0.08 -26.86 16.24
N LEU A 341 -0.11 -25.56 15.92
CA LEU A 341 1.13 -24.82 15.73
C LEU A 341 1.83 -24.69 17.09
N LEU A 342 3.14 -24.92 17.13
CA LEU A 342 3.97 -24.73 18.30
C LEU A 342 4.99 -23.62 18.04
N ASP A 343 5.10 -22.71 19.01
CA ASP A 343 6.23 -21.80 19.13
C ASP A 343 7.32 -22.38 20.07
N ARG A 344 8.35 -21.57 20.36
CA ARG A 344 9.44 -21.98 21.27
C ARG A 344 8.95 -22.19 22.70
N ASP A 345 8.02 -21.36 23.17
CA ASP A 345 7.51 -21.40 24.53
C ASP A 345 6.55 -22.58 24.74
N ASP A 346 5.80 -22.96 23.71
CA ASP A 346 4.96 -24.16 23.72
C ASP A 346 5.81 -25.43 23.87
N ILE A 347 6.96 -25.50 23.19
CA ILE A 347 7.92 -26.61 23.37
C ILE A 347 8.47 -26.63 24.81
N ARG A 348 8.83 -25.47 25.37
CA ARG A 348 9.31 -25.36 26.76
C ARG A 348 8.26 -25.80 27.77
N LYS A 349 7.01 -25.35 27.62
CA LYS A 349 5.88 -25.79 28.45
C LYS A 349 5.67 -27.29 28.35
N ALA A 350 5.73 -27.85 27.14
CA ALA A 350 5.59 -29.29 26.94
C ALA A 350 6.72 -30.11 27.59
N ALA A 351 7.93 -29.55 27.69
CA ALA A 351 9.03 -30.19 28.41
C ALA A 351 8.80 -30.24 29.93
N VAL A 352 8.15 -29.22 30.50
CA VAL A 352 7.72 -29.24 31.90
C VAL A 352 6.70 -30.36 32.13
N ASP A 353 5.71 -30.49 31.25
CA ASP A 353 4.73 -31.59 31.31
C ASP A 353 5.44 -32.95 31.24
N PHE A 354 6.38 -33.12 30.31
CA PHE A 354 7.12 -34.38 30.14
C PHE A 354 7.96 -34.76 31.36
N ARG A 355 8.58 -33.80 32.05
CA ARG A 355 9.33 -34.05 33.29
C ARG A 355 8.45 -34.55 34.45
N SER A 356 7.15 -34.32 34.37
CA SER A 356 6.19 -34.75 35.40
C SER A 356 5.62 -36.16 35.19
N LEU A 357 5.92 -36.78 34.03
CA LEU A 357 5.57 -38.15 33.68
C LEU A 357 6.65 -39.12 34.18
#